data_AF-A0A133Z0C6-F1
#
_entry.id   AF-A0A133Z0C6-F1
#
_cell.length_a   1.000
_cell.length_b   1.000
_cell.length_c   1.000
_cell.angle_alpha   90.00
_cell.angle_beta   90.00
_cell.angle_gamma   90.00
#
_symmetry.space_group_name_H-M   'P 1'
#
loop_
_entity.id
_entity.type
_entity.pdbx_description
1 polymer ?
#
loop_
_entity_poly.entity_id
_entity_poly.type
_entity_poly.pdbx_seq_one_letter_code
_entity_poly.pdbx_strand_id
1 'polypeptide(L)'
;MCKCLYCYIELEEGQKDFHPGCARKFFGTKDVPLLEYKHEELDQLAEQVIRAQTSLTGVQPKLSLNLNKHDGCNRLTIVGLWGDYIFKLQTERNKQLPENEDLTMHLAEAVKISSYLIALSVWQTENWVT
;
A
#
# COMPACT_ATOMS: atom_id res chain seq x y z
N MET A 1 -7.63 11.16 16.95
CA MET A 1 -8.39 10.06 16.32
C MET A 1 -7.78 9.79 14.97
N CYS A 2 -7.56 8.53 14.61
CA CYS A 2 -6.94 8.16 13.34
C CYS A 2 -8.03 8.04 12.26
N LYS A 3 -7.71 8.47 11.03
CA LYS A 3 -8.58 8.31 9.86
C LYS A 3 -8.24 7.00 9.14
N CYS A 4 -9.23 6.40 8.49
CA CYS A 4 -9.00 5.26 7.62
C CYS A 4 -8.14 5.67 6.42
N LEU A 5 -7.08 4.90 6.15
CA LEU A 5 -6.13 5.11 5.05
C LEU A 5 -6.70 4.83 3.65
N TYR A 6 -7.96 4.38 3.57
CA TYR A 6 -8.65 4.10 2.32
C TYR A 6 -9.80 5.08 2.03
N CYS A 7 -10.55 5.53 3.03
CA CYS A 7 -11.73 6.40 2.80
C CYS A 7 -11.69 7.73 3.55
N TYR A 8 -10.66 7.94 4.37
CA TYR A 8 -10.43 9.14 5.19
C TYR A 8 -11.50 9.47 6.23
N ILE A 9 -12.49 8.61 6.43
CA ILE A 9 -13.47 8.70 7.50
C ILE A 9 -12.82 8.25 8.81
N GLU A 10 -13.26 8.82 9.94
CA GLU A 10 -12.78 8.45 11.28
C GLU A 10 -12.94 6.96 11.55
N LEU A 11 -11.93 6.37 12.20
CA LEU A 11 -11.96 5.00 12.69
C LEU A 11 -12.72 4.92 14.02
N GLU A 12 -13.45 3.82 14.21
CA GLU A 12 -14.11 3.51 15.48
C GLU A 12 -13.09 2.96 16.51
N GLU A 13 -13.49 2.92 17.78
CA GLU A 13 -12.65 2.37 18.85
C GLU A 13 -12.24 0.92 18.55
N GLY A 14 -10.94 0.62 18.67
CA GLY A 14 -10.37 -0.69 18.36
C GLY A 14 -10.07 -0.94 16.88
N GLN A 15 -10.46 -0.03 15.97
CA GLN A 15 -10.05 -0.10 14.56
C GLN A 15 -8.68 0.57 14.36
N LYS A 16 -7.85 -0.03 13.51
CA LYS A 16 -6.51 0.48 13.19
C LYS A 16 -6.34 0.53 11.67
N ASP A 17 -5.88 1.68 11.18
CA ASP A 17 -5.54 1.99 9.78
C ASP A 17 -6.70 1.88 8.76
N PHE A 18 -7.57 0.89 8.85
CA PHE A 18 -8.67 0.63 7.93
C PHE A 18 -9.97 0.26 8.64
N HIS A 19 -11.12 0.68 8.09
CA HIS A 19 -12.39 0.03 8.44
C HIS A 19 -12.41 -1.42 7.90
N PRO A 20 -13.09 -2.37 8.56
CA PRO A 20 -13.23 -3.74 8.05
C PRO A 20 -13.88 -3.83 6.67
N GLY A 21 -14.80 -2.90 6.35
CA GLY A 21 -15.42 -2.79 5.03
C GLY A 21 -14.44 -2.27 3.96
N CYS A 22 -13.62 -1.28 4.32
CA CYS A 22 -12.58 -0.72 3.45
C CYS A 22 -11.49 -1.76 3.16
N ALA A 23 -11.02 -2.48 4.17
CA ALA A 23 -10.08 -3.59 4.01
C ALA A 23 -10.65 -4.66 3.07
N ARG A 24 -11.95 -5.01 3.20
CA ARG A 24 -12.57 -5.99 2.31
C ARG A 24 -12.69 -5.49 0.88
N LYS A 25 -12.99 -4.21 0.67
CA LYS A 25 -13.06 -3.61 -0.67
C LYS A 25 -11.70 -3.59 -1.35
N PHE A 26 -10.63 -3.29 -0.61
CA PHE A 26 -9.29 -3.15 -1.17
C PHE A 26 -8.52 -4.48 -1.26
N PHE A 27 -8.47 -5.25 -0.17
CA PHE A 27 -7.70 -6.49 -0.06
C PHE A 27 -8.52 -7.78 -0.30
N GLY A 28 -9.85 -7.67 -0.36
CA GLY A 28 -10.73 -8.86 -0.37
C GLY A 28 -10.87 -9.57 0.98
N THR A 29 -10.24 -9.04 2.05
CA THR A 29 -10.19 -9.65 3.38
C THR A 29 -10.75 -8.70 4.45
N LYS A 30 -11.32 -9.24 5.54
CA LYS A 30 -11.85 -8.41 6.63
C LYS A 30 -10.74 -7.65 7.37
N ASP A 31 -9.60 -8.32 7.52
CA ASP A 31 -8.43 -7.81 8.22
C ASP A 31 -7.36 -7.43 7.19
N VAL A 32 -6.60 -6.38 7.48
CA VAL A 32 -5.50 -5.90 6.62
C VAL A 32 -4.40 -6.98 6.60
N PRO A 33 -3.96 -7.44 5.43
CA PRO A 33 -2.90 -8.43 5.34
C PRO A 33 -1.57 -7.86 5.84
N LEU A 34 -0.75 -8.72 6.46
CA LEU A 34 0.56 -8.31 6.96
C LEU A 34 1.56 -8.13 5.82
N LEU A 35 2.36 -7.07 5.90
CA LEU A 35 3.57 -6.89 5.10
C LEU A 35 4.78 -6.98 6.04
N GLU A 36 5.37 -8.17 6.13
CA GLU A 36 6.44 -8.49 7.11
C GLU A 36 7.83 -8.09 6.59
N TYR A 37 7.98 -6.83 6.20
CA TYR A 37 9.26 -6.27 5.78
C TYR A 37 9.54 -4.98 6.53
N LYS A 38 10.80 -4.77 6.89
CA LYS A 38 11.28 -3.49 7.39
C LYS A 38 11.51 -2.52 6.22
N HIS A 39 11.57 -1.24 6.55
CA HIS A 39 11.77 -0.20 5.54
C HIS A 39 13.07 -0.40 4.77
N GLU A 40 14.16 -0.66 5.49
CA GLU A 40 15.48 -0.87 4.90
C GLU A 40 15.53 -2.12 4.01
N GLU A 41 14.72 -3.14 4.34
CA GLU A 41 14.60 -4.36 3.55
C GLU A 41 13.85 -4.08 2.24
N LEU A 42 12.79 -3.25 2.27
CA LEU A 42 12.05 -2.89 1.05
C LEU A 42 12.88 -2.05 0.09
N ASP A 43 13.68 -1.11 0.59
CA ASP A 43 14.56 -0.30 -0.26
C ASP A 43 15.60 -1.17 -0.98
N GLN A 44 16.24 -2.09 -0.23
CA GLN A 44 17.19 -3.04 -0.81
C GLN A 44 16.51 -3.97 -1.83
N LEU A 45 15.31 -4.46 -1.53
CA LEU A 45 14.55 -5.32 -2.45
C LEU A 45 14.12 -4.55 -3.71
N ALA A 46 13.70 -3.28 -3.57
CA ALA A 46 13.34 -2.45 -4.71
C ALA A 46 14.55 -2.18 -5.62
N GLU A 47 15.73 -1.91 -5.05
CA GLU A 47 16.97 -1.80 -5.82
C GLU A 47 17.29 -3.09 -6.58
N GLN A 48 17.17 -4.24 -5.93
CA GLN A 48 17.41 -5.54 -6.57
C GLN A 48 16.45 -5.79 -7.74
N VAL A 49 15.17 -5.48 -7.56
CA VAL A 49 14.14 -5.61 -8.61
C VAL A 49 14.42 -4.69 -9.79
N ILE A 50 14.86 -3.45 -9.54
CA ILE A 50 15.28 -2.52 -10.62
C ILE A 50 16.50 -3.07 -11.37
N ARG A 51 17.52 -3.54 -10.65
CA ARG A 51 18.76 -4.08 -11.26
C ARG A 51 18.52 -5.34 -12.07
N ALA A 52 17.59 -6.19 -11.63
CA ALA A 52 17.24 -7.43 -12.32
C ALA A 52 16.44 -7.20 -13.62
N GLN A 53 16.01 -5.97 -13.91
CA GLN A 53 15.11 -5.63 -15.04
C GLN A 53 13.80 -6.44 -15.07
N THR A 54 13.45 -7.09 -13.97
CA THR A 54 12.23 -7.87 -13.77
C THR A 54 11.11 -7.01 -13.19
N SER A 55 11.12 -5.70 -13.46
CA SER A 55 10.27 -4.71 -12.81
C SER A 55 9.21 -4.14 -13.75
N LEU A 56 8.15 -3.59 -13.16
CA LEU A 56 7.20 -2.74 -13.88
C LEU A 56 7.89 -1.46 -14.37
N THR A 57 7.60 -1.07 -15.60
CA THR A 57 8.14 0.16 -16.21
C THR A 57 7.75 1.42 -15.43
N GLY A 58 8.64 2.41 -15.39
CA GLY A 58 8.45 3.71 -14.72
C GLY A 58 9.70 4.18 -13.95
N VAL A 59 9.78 5.47 -13.63
CA VAL A 59 10.93 6.08 -12.94
C VAL A 59 10.90 5.84 -11.42
N GLN A 60 9.72 5.65 -10.83
CA GLN A 60 9.56 5.44 -9.39
C GLN A 60 9.77 3.96 -9.01
N PRO A 61 10.52 3.68 -7.91
CA PRO A 61 10.63 2.33 -7.35
C PRO A 61 9.26 1.76 -6.99
N LYS A 62 9.02 0.51 -7.39
CA LYS A 62 7.80 -0.21 -7.08
C LYS A 62 8.04 -1.71 -6.97
N LEU A 63 7.26 -2.35 -6.11
CA LEU A 63 7.28 -3.79 -5.89
C LEU A 63 5.93 -4.36 -6.27
N SER A 64 5.92 -5.49 -6.97
CA SER A 64 4.71 -6.28 -7.17
C SER A 64 4.49 -7.16 -5.95
N LEU A 65 3.27 -7.22 -5.43
CA LEU A 65 2.91 -8.06 -4.29
C LEU A 65 1.74 -8.99 -4.65
N ASN A 66 1.74 -10.19 -4.08
CA ASN A 66 0.58 -11.08 -4.07
C ASN A 66 0.01 -11.23 -2.68
N LEU A 67 -1.30 -11.45 -2.62
CA LEU A 67 -1.99 -11.82 -1.40
C LEU A 67 -1.95 -13.34 -1.22
N ASN A 68 -1.20 -13.80 -0.23
CA ASN A 68 -1.07 -15.21 0.10
C ASN A 68 -1.65 -15.51 1.48
N LYS A 69 -2.09 -16.75 1.69
CA LYS A 69 -2.48 -17.25 3.01
C LYS A 69 -1.33 -18.08 3.59
N HIS A 70 -0.89 -17.74 4.79
CA HIS A 70 0.12 -18.48 5.53
C HIS A 70 -0.33 -18.64 6.98
N ASP A 71 -0.37 -19.89 7.48
CA ASP A 71 -0.82 -20.22 8.84
C ASP A 71 -2.16 -19.58 9.26
N GLY A 72 -3.11 -19.50 8.32
CA GLY A 72 -4.43 -18.91 8.56
C GLY A 72 -4.47 -17.37 8.55
N CYS A 73 -3.34 -16.69 8.34
CA CYS A 73 -3.25 -15.24 8.22
C CYS A 73 -3.02 -14.82 6.77
N ASN A 74 -3.61 -13.70 6.35
CA ASN A 74 -3.37 -13.13 5.02
C ASN A 74 -2.09 -12.28 5.04
N ARG A 75 -1.21 -12.49 4.07
CA ARG A 75 0.08 -11.80 3.96
C ARG A 75 0.30 -11.28 2.55
N LEU A 76 0.91 -10.11 2.45
CA LEU A 76 1.43 -9.57 1.21
C LEU A 76 2.88 -10.03 1.04
N THR A 77 3.17 -10.68 -0.09
CA THR A 77 4.51 -11.19 -0.39
C THR A 77 5.03 -10.56 -1.67
N ILE A 78 6.30 -10.15 -1.67
CA ILE A 78 6.95 -9.60 -2.86
C ILE A 78 7.10 -10.70 -3.91
N VAL A 79 6.67 -10.38 -5.13
CA VAL A 79 6.84 -11.21 -6.32
C VAL A 79 7.56 -10.40 -7.40
N GLY A 80 8.00 -11.06 -8.46
CA GLY A 80 8.64 -10.38 -9.59
C GLY A 80 7.63 -9.54 -10.40
N LEU A 81 7.25 -10.04 -11.57
CA LEU A 81 6.22 -9.41 -12.40
C LEU A 81 4.85 -10.02 -12.08
N TRP A 82 3.80 -9.26 -12.39
CA TRP A 82 2.39 -9.72 -12.39
C TRP A 82 1.81 -10.03 -10.99
N GLY A 83 2.12 -9.18 -10.01
CA GLY A 83 1.45 -9.24 -8.71
C GLY A 83 0.04 -8.64 -8.74
N ASP A 84 -0.79 -9.05 -7.79
CA ASP A 84 -2.15 -8.53 -7.57
C ASP A 84 -2.15 -7.06 -7.08
N TYR A 85 -1.08 -6.64 -6.39
CA TYR A 85 -0.91 -5.30 -5.85
C TYR A 85 0.42 -4.69 -6.29
N ILE A 86 0.46 -3.37 -6.38
CA ILE A 86 1.68 -2.61 -6.59
C ILE A 86 1.94 -1.79 -5.34
N PHE A 87 3.07 -2.04 -4.69
CA PHE A 87 3.56 -1.23 -3.59
C PHE A 87 4.53 -0.19 -4.13
N LYS A 88 4.16 1.08 -3.98
CA LYS A 88 5.01 2.22 -4.35
C LYS A 88 5.76 2.68 -3.12
N LEU A 89 7.08 2.69 -3.21
CA LEU A 89 7.91 3.15 -2.10
C LEU A 89 7.90 4.67 -2.03
N GLN A 90 8.04 5.18 -0.80
CA GLN A 90 8.33 6.58 -0.57
C GLN A 90 9.69 6.94 -1.18
N THR A 91 9.86 8.19 -1.63
CA THR A 91 11.14 8.66 -2.16
C THR A 91 11.59 9.92 -1.42
N GLU A 92 12.87 10.02 -1.09
CA GLU A 92 13.44 11.21 -0.42
C GLU A 92 13.26 12.50 -1.21
N ARG A 93 13.21 12.40 -2.54
CA ARG A 93 13.07 13.57 -3.42
C ARG A 93 11.72 14.26 -3.27
N ASN A 94 10.66 13.48 -3.03
CA ASN A 94 9.29 13.96 -2.97
C ASN A 94 8.56 13.33 -1.77
N LYS A 95 8.71 13.95 -0.59
CA LYS A 95 8.19 13.45 0.70
C LYS A 95 6.68 13.25 0.79
N GLN A 96 5.89 13.82 -0.12
CA GLN A 96 4.43 13.72 -0.11
C GLN A 96 3.91 13.00 -1.36
N LEU A 97 4.77 12.25 -2.06
CA LEU A 97 4.39 11.61 -3.31
C LEU A 97 3.26 10.58 -3.11
N PRO A 98 3.32 9.66 -2.13
CA PRO A 98 2.22 8.73 -1.87
C PRO A 98 0.90 9.43 -1.57
N GLU A 99 0.92 10.47 -0.72
CA GLU A 99 -0.27 11.23 -0.33
C GLU A 99 -0.87 12.01 -1.50
N ASN A 100 -0.02 12.57 -2.36
CA ASN A 100 -0.46 13.29 -3.55
C ASN A 100 -1.10 12.35 -4.58
N GLU A 101 -0.51 11.17 -4.79
CA GLU A 101 -1.09 10.16 -5.67
C GLU A 101 -2.44 9.66 -5.12
N ASP A 102 -2.51 9.36 -3.82
CA ASP A 102 -3.73 8.90 -3.17
C ASP A 102 -4.85 9.95 -3.26
N LEU A 103 -4.54 11.22 -2.96
CA LEU A 103 -5.48 12.34 -3.11
C LEU A 103 -5.97 12.48 -4.55
N THR A 104 -5.08 12.39 -5.53
CA THR A 104 -5.44 12.54 -6.95
C THR A 104 -6.42 11.46 -7.40
N MET A 105 -6.23 10.23 -6.93
CA MET A 105 -7.12 9.11 -7.23
C MET A 105 -8.48 9.28 -6.56
N HIS A 106 -8.53 9.78 -5.32
CA HIS A 106 -9.80 10.10 -4.66
C HIS A 106 -10.55 11.24 -5.36
N LEU A 107 -9.84 12.26 -5.84
CA LEU A 107 -10.43 13.32 -6.65
C LEU A 107 -11.01 12.77 -7.95
N ALA A 108 -10.29 11.85 -8.62
CA ALA A 108 -10.78 11.17 -9.82
C ALA A 108 -12.08 10.38 -9.55
N GLU A 109 -12.14 9.60 -8.47
CA GLU A 109 -13.35 8.87 -8.06
C GLU A 109 -14.51 9.83 -7.77
N ALA A 110 -14.25 10.95 -7.07
CA ALA A 110 -15.27 11.96 -6.74
C ALA A 110 -15.91 12.59 -7.98
N VAL A 111 -15.15 12.74 -9.06
CA VAL A 111 -15.66 13.23 -10.36
C VAL A 111 -16.06 12.09 -11.32
N LYS A 112 -16.14 10.85 -10.83
CA LYS A 112 -16.57 9.64 -11.56
C LYS A 112 -15.67 9.25 -12.73
N ILE A 113 -14.38 9.59 -12.64
CA ILE A 113 -13.37 9.05 -13.55
C ILE A 113 -13.01 7.64 -13.09
N SER A 114 -13.05 6.68 -14.02
CA SER A 114 -12.64 5.30 -13.74
C SER A 114 -11.16 5.25 -13.40
N SER A 115 -10.83 4.69 -12.24
CA SER A 115 -9.46 4.58 -11.75
C SER A 115 -9.27 3.25 -11.00
N TYR A 116 -8.02 2.85 -10.80
CA TYR A 116 -7.70 1.71 -9.92
C TYR A 116 -7.97 2.09 -8.46
N LEU A 117 -8.18 1.08 -7.61
CA LEU A 117 -8.23 1.29 -6.16
C LEU A 117 -6.83 1.67 -5.67
N ILE A 118 -6.77 2.61 -4.73
CA ILE A 118 -5.55 2.99 -4.02
C ILE A 118 -5.87 3.10 -2.52
N ALA A 119 -4.85 2.91 -1.70
CA ALA A 119 -4.90 3.15 -0.27
C ALA A 119 -3.50 3.59 0.19
N LEU A 120 -3.44 4.45 1.19
CA LEU A 120 -2.19 4.66 1.92
C LEU A 120 -1.88 3.44 2.80
N SER A 121 -0.60 3.24 3.08
CA SER A 121 -0.14 2.24 4.04
C SER A 121 0.75 2.93 5.07
N VAL A 122 0.45 2.73 6.36
CA VAL A 122 1.30 3.16 7.46
C VAL A 122 2.22 2.02 7.86
N TRP A 123 3.49 2.34 8.07
CA TRP A 123 4.49 1.39 8.58
C TRP A 123 4.26 1.13 10.07
N GLN A 124 4.15 -0.13 10.46
CA GLN A 124 3.84 -0.49 11.85
C GLN A 124 5.04 -0.37 12.81
N THR A 125 6.24 -0.05 12.34
CA THR A 125 7.45 -0.09 13.19
C THR A 125 8.07 1.25 13.54
N GLU A 126 7.72 2.38 12.91
CA GLU A 126 8.24 3.69 13.33
C GLU A 126 7.20 4.80 13.24
N ASN A 127 7.13 5.57 14.32
CA ASN A 127 6.29 6.76 14.47
C ASN A 127 6.42 7.68 13.25
N TRP A 128 5.37 7.71 12.44
CA TRP A 128 4.99 8.90 11.68
C TRP A 128 3.52 9.18 12.01
N VAL A 129 3.33 9.84 13.16
CA VAL A 129 2.11 10.62 13.38
C VAL A 129 2.34 11.91 12.61
N THR A 130 1.66 12.05 11.46
CA THR A 130 1.76 13.16 10.49
C THR A 130 3.12 13.37 9.83
#